data_AF-A0A0G9HF60-F1
#
_entry.id   AF-A0A0G9HF60-F1
#
_cell.length_a   1.000
_cell.length_b   1.000
_cell.length_c   1.000
_cell.angle_alpha   90.00
_cell.angle_beta   90.00
_cell.angle_gamma   90.00
#
_symmetry.space_group_name_H-M   'P 1'
#
loop_
_entity.id
_entity.type
_entity.pdbx_description
1 polymer ?
#
loop_
_entity_poly.entity_id
_entity_poly.type
_entity_poly.pdbx_seq_one_letter_code
_entity_poly.pdbx_strand_id
1 'polypeptide(L)'
;MAITRLNFNTLADGGDDATGAFQKLDANDLDLDTRVSVAKSEADATAADLALLHASLGSASTKSVGTSTGTVAAGDDARFVYRGRRNLLINGDASINQIVFSGGAMGANAYGYDMWRTFGATASFTRASNGSTMTLNGTIGQIIEAPSLQSATVTVSLSNPSGAVTVNIRPDATTAGVSGVIPAGSGAQSVTLVVPSSITGNVFVQLTTTSAVTFDGPAKQSGIQLELGSFASAFERLTVPERVQQCQRYYWKSFLESVVPANGSGSLTGAISYIITTGSAGAGFNGLRVPFPVKMRAAPSITFFNPLGFSVNWININLNANSGTASVGTTGISEGSLLIVNQQLSSDQAPHTICVHMTADARL
;
A
#
# COMPACT_ATOMS: atom_id res chain seq x y z
N MET A 1 -32.62 68.25 -13.53
CA MET A 1 -31.84 68.57 -12.31
C MET A 1 -31.53 70.06 -12.37
N ALA A 2 -32.21 70.84 -11.53
CA ALA A 2 -32.05 72.29 -11.48
C ALA A 2 -30.73 72.62 -10.76
N ILE A 3 -29.82 73.30 -11.45
CA ILE A 3 -28.65 73.90 -10.80
C ILE A 3 -29.17 75.14 -10.07
N THR A 4 -29.42 74.99 -8.77
CA THR A 4 -29.70 76.11 -7.89
C THR A 4 -28.44 76.97 -7.83
N ARG A 5 -28.46 78.11 -8.51
CA ARG A 5 -27.40 79.13 -8.40
C ARG A 5 -27.41 79.65 -6.96
N LEU A 6 -26.31 79.44 -6.25
CA LEU A 6 -26.02 80.13 -4.99
C LEU A 6 -26.03 81.64 -5.26
N ASN A 7 -27.02 82.33 -4.73
CA ASN A 7 -27.19 83.78 -4.86
C ASN A 7 -26.51 84.45 -3.65
N PHE A 8 -25.37 85.11 -3.88
CA PHE A 8 -24.64 85.83 -2.83
C PHE A 8 -25.15 87.27 -2.75
N ASN A 9 -26.34 87.47 -2.17
CA ASN A 9 -26.76 88.80 -1.75
C ASN A 9 -26.04 89.18 -0.46
N THR A 10 -25.38 90.33 -0.44
CA THR A 10 -24.82 90.91 0.80
C THR A 10 -25.98 91.36 1.70
N LEU A 11 -26.25 90.61 2.78
CA LEU A 11 -27.11 91.09 3.85
C LEU A 11 -26.34 92.09 4.71
N ALA A 12 -26.91 93.28 4.85
CA ALA A 12 -26.52 94.22 5.89
C ALA A 12 -26.72 93.55 7.26
N ASP A 13 -25.73 93.73 8.14
CA ASP A 13 -25.69 93.32 9.55
C ASP A 13 -25.58 91.80 9.80
N GLY A 14 -24.35 91.29 9.74
CA GLY A 14 -23.98 89.91 10.10
C GLY A 14 -23.51 89.08 8.91
N GLY A 15 -22.47 89.55 8.23
CA GLY A 15 -22.05 89.07 6.90
C GLY A 15 -21.75 87.57 6.84
N ASP A 16 -22.26 86.93 5.78
CA ASP A 16 -21.86 85.57 5.40
C ASP A 16 -20.34 85.53 5.21
N ASP A 17 -19.69 84.69 6.00
CA ASP A 17 -18.25 84.47 5.96
C ASP A 17 -17.89 83.70 4.69
N ALA A 18 -17.76 84.43 3.58
CA ALA A 18 -17.30 83.88 2.31
C ALA A 18 -15.96 83.17 2.46
N THR A 19 -15.07 83.65 3.35
CA THR A 19 -13.80 83.01 3.67
C THR A 19 -14.03 81.63 4.29
N GLY A 20 -14.95 81.52 5.24
CA GLY A 20 -15.36 80.25 5.84
C GLY A 20 -16.06 79.30 4.86
N ALA A 21 -16.80 79.81 3.88
CA ALA A 21 -17.41 79.01 2.81
C ALA A 21 -16.35 78.45 1.84
N PHE A 22 -15.36 79.24 1.45
CA PHE A 22 -14.22 78.78 0.64
C PHE A 22 -13.34 77.79 1.41
N GLN A 23 -13.07 78.03 2.70
CA GLN A 23 -12.34 77.08 3.56
C GLN A 23 -13.07 75.73 3.69
N LYS A 24 -14.41 75.73 3.73
CA LYS A 24 -15.22 74.48 3.74
C LYS A 24 -15.17 73.74 2.40
N LEU A 25 -15.12 74.45 1.27
CA LEU A 25 -14.93 73.83 -0.04
C LEU A 25 -13.54 73.18 -0.14
N ASP A 26 -12.48 73.92 0.23
CA ASP A 26 -11.11 73.40 0.23
C ASP A 26 -10.95 72.18 1.16
N ALA A 27 -11.60 72.20 2.33
CA ALA A 27 -11.60 71.07 3.26
C ALA A 27 -12.34 69.83 2.70
N ASN A 28 -13.44 70.02 1.97
CA ASN A 28 -14.19 68.94 1.35
C ASN A 28 -13.44 68.34 0.15
N ASP A 29 -12.77 69.17 -0.65
CA ASP A 29 -11.98 68.71 -1.79
C ASP A 29 -10.75 67.90 -1.31
N LEU A 30 -10.14 68.28 -0.19
CA LEU A 30 -9.06 67.52 0.44
C LEU A 30 -9.54 66.17 1.00
N ASP A 31 -10.72 66.12 1.65
CA ASP A 31 -11.33 64.87 2.10
C ASP A 31 -11.65 63.95 0.92
N LEU A 32 -12.20 64.51 -0.15
CA LEU A 32 -12.54 63.77 -1.36
C LEU A 32 -11.28 63.19 -2.03
N ASP A 33 -10.21 63.99 -2.18
CA ASP A 33 -8.94 63.54 -2.74
C ASP A 33 -8.33 62.41 -1.89
N THR A 34 -8.35 62.57 -0.56
CA THR A 34 -7.88 61.55 0.37
C THR A 34 -8.64 60.25 0.19
N ARG A 35 -9.97 60.30 0.15
CA ARG A 35 -10.84 59.12 -0.01
C ARG A 35 -10.65 58.44 -1.36
N VAL A 36 -10.47 59.21 -2.44
CA VAL A 36 -10.17 58.67 -3.77
C VAL A 36 -8.80 57.98 -3.78
N SER A 37 -7.79 58.57 -3.12
CA SER A 37 -6.45 57.97 -3.04
C SER A 37 -6.46 56.64 -2.27
N VAL A 38 -7.22 56.56 -1.17
CA VAL A 38 -7.37 55.34 -0.37
C VAL A 38 -8.08 54.26 -1.17
N ALA A 39 -9.21 54.59 -1.79
CA ALA A 39 -9.96 53.64 -2.63
C ALA A 39 -9.12 53.12 -3.80
N LYS A 40 -8.28 53.98 -4.40
CA LYS A 40 -7.33 53.58 -5.43
C LYS A 40 -6.27 52.60 -4.90
N SER A 41 -5.71 52.88 -3.73
CA SER A 41 -4.72 51.99 -3.09
C SER A 41 -5.29 50.60 -2.78
N GLU A 42 -6.52 50.54 -2.24
CA GLU A 42 -7.23 49.29 -1.97
C GLU A 42 -7.51 48.48 -3.24
N ALA A 43 -7.90 49.16 -4.33
CA ALA A 43 -8.11 48.53 -5.64
C ALA A 43 -6.79 47.99 -6.22
N ASP A 44 -5.70 48.74 -6.12
CA ASP A 44 -4.38 48.34 -6.60
C ASP A 44 -3.85 47.13 -5.81
N ALA A 45 -4.06 47.08 -4.48
CA ALA A 45 -3.72 45.94 -3.64
C ALA A 45 -4.53 44.68 -4.01
N THR A 46 -5.84 44.83 -4.21
CA THR A 46 -6.71 43.72 -4.63
C THR A 46 -6.30 43.16 -5.99
N ALA A 47 -5.91 44.03 -6.93
CA ALA A 47 -5.41 43.62 -8.24
C ALA A 47 -4.10 42.83 -8.16
N ALA A 48 -3.21 43.19 -7.23
CA ALA A 48 -1.97 42.45 -6.98
C ALA A 48 -2.24 41.04 -6.41
N ASP A 49 -3.15 40.93 -5.44
CA ASP A 49 -3.56 39.63 -4.87
C ASP A 49 -4.21 38.72 -5.92
N LEU A 50 -5.07 39.28 -6.78
CA LEU A 50 -5.67 38.57 -7.91
C LEU A 50 -4.61 38.07 -8.90
N ALA A 51 -3.57 38.85 -9.17
CA ALA A 51 -2.46 38.45 -10.05
C ALA A 51 -1.65 37.30 -9.45
N LEU A 52 -1.37 37.34 -8.14
CA LEU A 52 -0.69 36.25 -7.43
C LEU A 52 -1.53 34.97 -7.42
N LEU A 53 -2.83 35.09 -7.15
CA LEU A 53 -3.75 33.95 -7.21
C LEU A 53 -3.78 33.34 -8.61
N HIS A 54 -3.91 34.16 -9.65
CA HIS A 54 -3.89 33.70 -11.04
C HIS A 54 -2.58 32.97 -11.40
N ALA A 55 -1.44 33.50 -10.98
CA ALA A 55 -0.14 32.86 -11.18
C ALA A 55 -0.05 31.51 -10.46
N SER A 56 -0.56 31.42 -9.22
CA SER A 56 -0.58 30.18 -8.44
C SER A 56 -1.47 29.09 -9.06
N LEU A 57 -2.56 29.47 -9.70
CA LEU A 57 -3.50 28.56 -10.36
C LEU A 57 -2.97 28.10 -11.73
N GLY A 58 -1.95 28.76 -12.29
CA GLY A 58 -1.38 28.44 -13.59
C GLY A 58 -2.44 28.28 -14.69
N SER A 59 -2.27 27.27 -15.55
CA SER A 59 -3.26 26.96 -16.59
C SER A 59 -4.54 26.27 -16.07
N ALA A 60 -4.68 26.01 -14.76
CA ALA A 60 -5.90 25.41 -14.23
C ALA A 60 -7.06 26.42 -14.27
N SER A 61 -6.77 27.72 -14.15
CA SER A 61 -7.76 28.79 -14.19
C SER A 61 -8.47 28.96 -15.56
N THR A 62 -7.87 28.45 -16.63
CA THR A 62 -8.37 28.60 -18.01
C THR A 62 -8.90 27.29 -18.61
N LYS A 63 -8.78 26.18 -17.88
CA LYS A 63 -9.22 24.86 -18.33
C LYS A 63 -10.64 24.56 -17.85
N SER A 64 -11.46 24.01 -18.72
CA SER A 64 -12.79 23.50 -18.33
C SER A 64 -12.67 22.37 -17.31
N VAL A 65 -13.66 22.22 -16.43
CA VAL A 65 -13.80 21.04 -15.56
C VAL A 65 -14.41 19.89 -16.38
N GLY A 66 -13.83 18.69 -16.33
CA GLY A 66 -14.31 17.54 -17.09
C GLY A 66 -13.38 16.34 -17.01
N THR A 67 -13.70 15.26 -17.72
CA THR A 67 -13.00 13.96 -17.66
C THR A 67 -12.03 13.68 -18.82
N SER A 68 -11.77 14.66 -19.68
CA SER A 68 -10.94 14.52 -20.89
C SER A 68 -9.53 15.08 -20.73
N THR A 69 -8.58 14.66 -21.57
CA THR A 69 -7.25 15.27 -21.63
C THR A 69 -7.36 16.77 -21.91
N GLY A 70 -6.72 17.59 -21.07
CA GLY A 70 -6.78 19.04 -21.17
C GLY A 70 -7.78 19.73 -20.23
N THR A 71 -8.58 19.00 -19.45
CA THR A 71 -9.51 19.55 -18.44
C THR A 71 -8.97 19.44 -17.01
N VAL A 72 -9.47 20.30 -16.12
CA VAL A 72 -9.35 20.13 -14.66
C VAL A 72 -10.26 18.99 -14.24
N ALA A 73 -9.78 18.12 -13.37
CA ALA A 73 -10.49 16.90 -12.98
C ALA A 73 -11.71 17.19 -12.09
N ALA A 74 -12.82 16.52 -12.38
CA ALA A 74 -14.09 16.62 -11.64
C ALA A 74 -14.16 15.60 -10.49
N GLY A 75 -15.09 15.76 -9.54
CA GLY A 75 -15.21 14.90 -8.35
C GLY A 75 -15.33 13.39 -8.64
N ASP A 76 -15.87 13.02 -9.80
CA ASP A 76 -16.10 11.63 -10.22
C ASP A 76 -15.19 11.20 -11.38
N ASP A 77 -14.08 11.92 -11.58
CA ASP A 77 -13.18 11.74 -12.71
C ASP A 77 -12.49 10.37 -12.71
N ALA A 78 -12.48 9.68 -13.85
CA ALA A 78 -11.86 8.37 -14.01
C ALA A 78 -10.35 8.34 -13.65
N ARG A 79 -9.68 9.51 -13.67
CA ARG A 79 -8.30 9.71 -13.19
C ARG A 79 -8.18 9.65 -11.66
N PHE A 80 -9.28 9.90 -10.95
CA PHE A 80 -9.43 9.74 -9.49
C PHE A 80 -10.20 8.47 -9.11
N VAL A 81 -10.95 7.89 -10.03
CA VAL A 81 -11.63 6.61 -9.86
C VAL A 81 -10.58 5.49 -10.02
N TYR A 82 -9.75 5.33 -9.01
CA TYR A 82 -9.14 4.04 -8.75
C TYR A 82 -10.24 3.13 -8.21
N ARG A 83 -10.96 2.40 -9.09
CA ARG A 83 -11.83 1.27 -8.69
C ARG A 83 -10.98 0.08 -8.23
N GLY A 84 -10.02 0.33 -7.34
CA GLY A 84 -8.98 -0.62 -6.96
C GLY A 84 -7.87 0.06 -6.17
N ARG A 85 -6.82 -0.71 -5.93
CA ARG A 85 -5.64 -0.25 -5.19
C ARG A 85 -4.74 0.60 -6.08
N ARG A 86 -4.19 1.68 -5.53
CA ARG A 86 -3.17 2.51 -6.18
C ARG A 86 -1.81 1.83 -6.17
N ASN A 87 -1.46 1.19 -5.04
CA ASN A 87 -0.22 0.44 -4.95
C ASN A 87 -0.41 -0.94 -5.57
N LEU A 88 0.27 -1.17 -6.68
CA LEU A 88 0.27 -2.46 -7.37
C LEU A 88 1.04 -3.54 -6.58
N LEU A 89 1.89 -3.15 -5.63
CA LEU A 89 2.57 -4.07 -4.73
C LEU A 89 1.63 -4.52 -3.61
N ILE A 90 1.72 -5.77 -3.23
CA ILE A 90 1.01 -6.31 -2.06
C ILE A 90 1.94 -6.20 -0.86
N ASN A 91 1.43 -5.74 0.28
CA ASN A 91 2.25 -5.62 1.49
C ASN A 91 3.53 -4.76 1.26
N GLY A 92 3.40 -3.64 0.54
CA GLY A 92 4.54 -2.80 0.14
C GLY A 92 5.38 -2.24 1.30
N ASP A 93 4.78 -2.11 2.48
CA ASP A 93 5.44 -1.70 3.73
C ASP A 93 5.92 -2.88 4.59
N ALA A 94 5.80 -4.10 4.08
CA ALA A 94 6.18 -5.33 4.75
C ALA A 94 5.54 -5.52 6.14
N SER A 95 4.34 -4.97 6.41
CA SER A 95 3.65 -5.06 7.71
C SER A 95 3.15 -6.47 8.02
N ILE A 96 2.63 -7.18 7.03
CA ILE A 96 2.18 -8.57 7.17
C ILE A 96 3.39 -9.52 7.16
N ASN A 97 3.39 -10.48 8.08
CA ASN A 97 4.50 -11.42 8.30
C ASN A 97 4.01 -12.80 8.76
N GLN A 98 3.23 -13.47 7.93
CA GLN A 98 2.61 -14.76 8.22
C GLN A 98 3.66 -15.86 8.42
N ILE A 99 4.84 -15.78 7.78
CA ILE A 99 5.92 -16.75 8.03
C ILE A 99 6.74 -16.44 9.27
N VAL A 100 6.46 -15.33 9.96
CA VAL A 100 7.18 -14.87 11.17
C VAL A 100 8.69 -14.73 10.89
N PHE A 101 9.01 -14.15 9.74
CA PHE A 101 10.38 -13.81 9.39
C PHE A 101 10.96 -12.81 10.38
N SER A 102 12.14 -13.11 10.94
CA SER A 102 12.81 -12.28 11.93
C SER A 102 13.38 -10.97 11.36
N GLY A 103 13.44 -10.85 10.04
CA GLY A 103 14.32 -9.88 9.37
C GLY A 103 15.74 -10.43 9.21
N GLY A 104 16.50 -9.82 8.31
CA GLY A 104 17.90 -10.16 8.06
C GLY A 104 18.12 -10.87 6.73
N ALA A 105 19.14 -11.72 6.69
CA ALA A 105 19.58 -12.40 5.47
C ALA A 105 18.55 -13.42 4.97
N MET A 106 18.31 -13.41 3.67
CA MET A 106 17.49 -14.36 2.93
C MET A 106 18.38 -15.07 1.90
N GLY A 107 18.16 -16.38 1.76
CA GLY A 107 18.78 -17.19 0.71
C GLY A 107 18.35 -16.74 -0.69
N ALA A 108 18.97 -17.28 -1.73
CA ALA A 108 18.51 -17.06 -3.10
C ALA A 108 17.10 -17.63 -3.31
N ASN A 109 16.23 -16.85 -3.96
CA ASN A 109 14.82 -17.18 -4.22
C ASN A 109 13.98 -17.47 -2.95
N ALA A 110 14.34 -16.89 -1.81
CA ALA A 110 13.64 -17.07 -0.55
C ALA A 110 12.69 -15.90 -0.26
N TYR A 111 11.55 -16.21 0.34
CA TYR A 111 10.60 -15.24 0.85
C TYR A 111 10.95 -14.80 2.28
N GLY A 112 10.79 -13.50 2.56
CA GLY A 112 10.86 -12.91 3.90
C GLY A 112 9.47 -12.48 4.35
N TYR A 113 9.31 -11.19 4.69
CA TYR A 113 7.98 -10.60 4.90
C TYR A 113 7.08 -10.87 3.69
N ASP A 114 5.77 -11.05 3.90
CA ASP A 114 4.88 -11.57 2.85
C ASP A 114 5.01 -10.80 1.54
N MET A 115 5.08 -11.58 0.45
CA MET A 115 5.29 -11.17 -0.94
C MET A 115 6.70 -10.71 -1.32
N TRP A 116 7.54 -10.34 -0.36
CA TRP A 116 8.93 -9.95 -0.63
C TRP A 116 9.84 -11.17 -0.71
N ARG A 117 10.50 -11.34 -1.86
CA ARG A 117 11.49 -12.41 -2.08
C ARG A 117 12.78 -11.86 -2.68
N THR A 118 13.84 -12.65 -2.56
CA THR A 118 15.05 -12.47 -3.35
C THR A 118 14.90 -13.04 -4.76
N PHE A 119 15.78 -12.60 -5.67
CA PHE A 119 15.89 -13.13 -7.04
C PHE A 119 17.34 -13.50 -7.35
N GLY A 120 17.61 -14.80 -7.46
CA GLY A 120 18.92 -15.34 -7.90
C GLY A 120 20.09 -15.19 -6.91
N ALA A 121 20.07 -14.19 -6.03
CA ALA A 121 21.13 -13.91 -5.06
C ALA A 121 20.55 -13.73 -3.64
N THR A 122 21.43 -13.73 -2.64
CA THR A 122 21.05 -13.39 -1.26
C THR A 122 20.79 -11.89 -1.13
N ALA A 123 19.94 -11.52 -0.18
CA ALA A 123 19.74 -10.15 0.23
C ALA A 123 19.40 -10.12 1.73
N SER A 124 19.56 -8.97 2.37
CA SER A 124 19.06 -8.73 3.71
C SER A 124 17.91 -7.74 3.67
N PHE A 125 16.79 -8.09 4.30
CA PHE A 125 15.65 -7.19 4.43
C PHE A 125 15.13 -7.23 5.87
N THR A 126 15.17 -6.10 6.55
CA THR A 126 14.85 -6.00 7.97
C THR A 126 13.87 -4.88 8.22
N ARG A 127 12.85 -5.14 9.04
CA ARG A 127 11.95 -4.13 9.58
C ARG A 127 12.28 -3.94 11.06
N ALA A 128 12.46 -2.69 11.50
CA ALA A 128 12.64 -2.39 12.92
C ALA A 128 11.42 -2.88 13.73
N SER A 129 11.62 -3.26 14.99
CA SER A 129 10.55 -3.81 15.85
C SER A 129 9.40 -2.83 16.07
N ASN A 130 9.70 -1.53 16.13
CA ASN A 130 8.72 -0.44 16.20
C ASN A 130 8.06 -0.12 14.84
N GLY A 131 8.44 -0.80 13.75
CA GLY A 131 7.93 -0.58 12.40
C GLY A 131 8.32 0.75 11.76
N SER A 132 9.21 1.55 12.36
CA SER A 132 9.52 2.90 11.86
C SER A 132 10.42 2.92 10.64
N THR A 133 11.25 1.89 10.49
CA THR A 133 12.34 1.84 9.53
C THR A 133 12.41 0.47 8.87
N MET A 134 12.62 0.45 7.56
CA MET A 134 13.02 -0.74 6.81
C MET A 134 14.46 -0.57 6.32
N THR A 135 15.20 -1.67 6.26
CA THR A 135 16.59 -1.71 5.82
C THR A 135 16.75 -2.77 4.74
N LEU A 136 17.25 -2.38 3.57
CA LEU A 136 17.53 -3.27 2.44
C LEU A 136 19.02 -3.28 2.11
N ASN A 137 19.60 -4.47 1.97
CA ASN A 137 20.91 -4.69 1.38
C ASN A 137 20.81 -5.80 0.34
N GLY A 138 21.16 -5.51 -0.91
CA GLY A 138 21.05 -6.46 -2.03
C GLY A 138 19.76 -6.30 -2.83
N THR A 139 19.29 -7.38 -3.45
CA THR A 139 18.12 -7.35 -4.35
C THR A 139 16.94 -8.13 -3.78
N ILE A 140 15.82 -7.45 -3.61
CA ILE A 140 14.51 -8.05 -3.33
C ILE A 140 13.49 -7.61 -4.37
N GLY A 141 12.32 -8.21 -4.37
CA GLY A 141 11.19 -7.68 -5.12
C GLY A 141 9.93 -8.51 -5.03
N GLN A 142 8.97 -8.15 -5.88
CA GLN A 142 7.70 -8.84 -6.04
C GLN A 142 7.43 -9.17 -7.50
N ILE A 143 6.55 -10.15 -7.71
CA ILE A 143 6.04 -10.49 -9.03
C ILE A 143 4.58 -10.05 -9.06
N ILE A 144 4.27 -9.14 -9.98
CA ILE A 144 2.91 -8.67 -10.23
C ILE A 144 2.36 -9.49 -11.40
N GLU A 145 1.22 -10.13 -11.17
CA GLU A 145 0.66 -11.10 -12.11
C GLU A 145 -0.10 -10.44 -13.25
N ALA A 146 0.38 -10.66 -14.48
CA ALA A 146 -0.20 -10.16 -15.73
C ALA A 146 -0.91 -8.79 -15.62
N PRO A 147 -0.25 -7.74 -15.08
CA PRO A 147 -0.94 -6.48 -14.74
C PRO A 147 -1.28 -5.62 -15.96
N SER A 148 -1.02 -6.10 -17.19
CA SER A 148 -1.26 -5.37 -18.44
C SER A 148 -0.57 -4.01 -18.47
N LEU A 149 0.67 -3.94 -17.95
CA LEU A 149 1.46 -2.70 -17.88
C LEU A 149 2.28 -2.40 -19.14
N GLN A 150 2.12 -3.17 -20.21
CA GLN A 150 2.86 -2.96 -21.46
C GLN A 150 2.75 -1.49 -21.93
N SER A 151 3.89 -0.84 -22.15
CA SER A 151 3.99 0.59 -22.55
C SER A 151 3.41 1.59 -21.53
N ALA A 152 3.03 1.16 -20.33
CA ALA A 152 2.50 2.05 -19.29
C ALA A 152 3.63 2.84 -18.63
N THR A 153 3.35 4.09 -18.28
CA THR A 153 4.19 4.88 -17.37
C THR A 153 3.85 4.48 -15.94
N VAL A 154 4.88 4.16 -15.16
CA VAL A 154 4.76 3.79 -13.75
C VAL A 154 5.75 4.59 -12.89
N THR A 155 5.38 4.83 -11.64
CA THR A 155 6.24 5.48 -10.65
C THR A 155 6.44 4.56 -9.45
N VAL A 156 7.71 4.38 -9.04
CA VAL A 156 8.06 3.70 -7.79
C VAL A 156 8.57 4.71 -6.79
N SER A 157 8.08 4.64 -5.55
CA SER A 157 8.41 5.60 -4.50
C SER A 157 8.76 4.95 -3.15
N LEU A 158 9.59 5.68 -2.41
CA LEU A 158 10.08 5.43 -1.05
C LEU A 158 10.06 6.74 -0.25
N SER A 159 9.97 6.69 1.07
CA SER A 159 10.13 7.89 1.92
C SER A 159 11.43 7.83 2.73
N ASN A 160 12.14 8.97 2.76
CA ASN A 160 13.40 9.16 3.48
C ASN A 160 14.49 8.09 3.20
N PRO A 161 14.76 7.68 1.93
CA PRO A 161 15.84 6.75 1.65
C PRO A 161 17.20 7.34 2.00
N SER A 162 17.99 6.60 2.79
CA SER A 162 19.34 7.01 3.22
C SER A 162 20.41 6.87 2.13
N GLY A 163 20.06 6.24 1.01
CA GLY A 163 20.95 5.90 -0.09
C GLY A 163 20.15 5.62 -1.36
N ALA A 164 20.83 5.61 -2.50
CA ALA A 164 20.19 5.35 -3.78
C ALA A 164 19.65 3.91 -3.87
N VAL A 165 18.46 3.75 -4.44
CA VAL A 165 17.83 2.45 -4.68
C VAL A 165 17.55 2.30 -6.17
N THR A 166 18.12 1.26 -6.79
CA THR A 166 17.86 0.95 -8.20
C THR A 166 16.57 0.14 -8.30
N VAL A 167 15.63 0.63 -9.08
CA VAL A 167 14.40 -0.07 -9.43
C VAL A 167 14.60 -0.73 -10.79
N ASN A 168 14.25 -2.01 -10.89
CA ASN A 168 14.21 -2.73 -12.15
C ASN A 168 12.80 -3.26 -12.38
N ILE A 169 12.26 -3.01 -13.58
CA ILE A 169 11.02 -3.61 -14.08
C ILE A 169 11.41 -4.59 -15.18
N ARG A 170 11.13 -5.88 -14.96
CA ARG A 170 11.62 -6.98 -15.81
C ARG A 170 10.49 -7.94 -16.19
N PRO A 171 10.60 -8.66 -17.33
CA PRO A 171 9.65 -9.70 -17.70
C PRO A 171 9.81 -10.99 -16.88
N ASP A 172 11.00 -11.21 -16.32
CA ASP A 172 11.35 -12.35 -15.49
C ASP A 172 12.46 -11.97 -14.47
N ALA A 173 13.01 -12.96 -13.78
CA ALA A 173 14.02 -12.75 -12.75
C ALA A 173 15.39 -12.29 -13.27
N THR A 174 15.72 -12.54 -14.55
CA THR A 174 17.09 -12.39 -15.10
C THR A 174 17.15 -11.47 -16.32
N THR A 175 16.18 -11.54 -17.21
CA THR A 175 16.09 -10.75 -18.44
C THR A 175 16.03 -9.26 -18.10
N ALA A 176 16.85 -8.47 -18.78
CA ALA A 176 16.84 -7.02 -18.63
C ALA A 176 15.53 -6.44 -19.17
N GLY A 177 14.90 -5.56 -18.39
CA GLY A 177 13.78 -4.73 -18.84
C GLY A 177 14.19 -3.27 -18.82
N VAL A 178 13.54 -2.47 -17.97
CA VAL A 178 13.90 -1.07 -17.74
C VAL A 178 14.35 -0.86 -16.29
N SER A 179 15.26 0.08 -16.08
CA SER A 179 15.73 0.45 -14.76
C SER A 179 15.84 1.94 -14.57
N GLY A 180 15.76 2.38 -13.31
CA GLY A 180 16.12 3.73 -12.91
C GLY A 180 16.40 3.80 -11.42
N VAL A 181 16.80 4.96 -10.94
CA VAL A 181 17.28 5.15 -9.57
C VAL A 181 16.33 6.07 -8.81
N ILE A 182 15.86 5.60 -7.66
CA ILE A 182 15.30 6.46 -6.61
C ILE A 182 16.49 7.07 -5.87
N PRO A 183 16.66 8.40 -5.88
CA PRO A 183 17.77 9.04 -5.18
C PRO A 183 17.58 8.96 -3.65
N ALA A 184 18.68 9.12 -2.92
CA ALA A 184 18.64 9.38 -1.49
C ALA A 184 18.03 10.77 -1.24
N GLY A 185 17.31 10.96 -0.14
CA GLY A 185 16.76 12.27 0.20
C GLY A 185 15.69 12.22 1.28
N SER A 186 15.32 13.40 1.77
CA SER A 186 14.20 13.53 2.70
C SER A 186 12.85 13.52 1.98
N GLY A 187 11.79 13.11 2.68
CA GLY A 187 10.45 13.00 2.14
C GLY A 187 10.33 11.91 1.07
N ALA A 188 9.27 12.01 0.27
CA ALA A 188 9.02 11.05 -0.81
C ALA A 188 10.03 11.24 -1.94
N GLN A 189 10.79 10.19 -2.22
CA GLN A 189 11.68 10.07 -3.36
C GLN A 189 11.08 9.04 -4.33
N SER A 190 11.28 9.25 -5.63
CA SER A 190 10.68 8.37 -6.63
C SER A 190 11.48 8.28 -7.92
N VAL A 191 11.14 7.29 -8.72
CA VAL A 191 11.59 7.14 -10.09
C VAL A 191 10.40 6.78 -10.98
N THR A 192 10.31 7.44 -12.13
CA THR A 192 9.28 7.17 -13.15
C THR A 192 9.91 6.44 -14.32
N LEU A 193 9.29 5.33 -14.72
CA LEU A 193 9.76 4.45 -15.77
C LEU A 193 8.63 4.19 -16.77
N VAL A 194 8.98 3.95 -18.03
CA VAL A 194 8.05 3.42 -19.03
C VAL A 194 8.31 1.93 -19.15
N VAL A 195 7.29 1.12 -18.86
CA VAL A 195 7.37 -0.34 -18.97
C VAL A 195 7.55 -0.73 -20.44
N PRO A 196 8.60 -1.48 -20.81
CA PRO A 196 8.83 -1.86 -22.20
C PRO A 196 7.64 -2.60 -22.81
N SER A 197 7.39 -2.37 -24.10
CA SER A 197 6.32 -3.07 -24.81
C SER A 197 6.56 -4.58 -24.94
N SER A 198 7.75 -5.09 -24.65
CA SER A 198 8.00 -6.53 -24.61
C SER A 198 7.45 -7.22 -23.35
N ILE A 199 7.13 -6.48 -22.28
CA ILE A 199 6.66 -7.05 -21.01
C ILE A 199 5.12 -7.15 -21.03
N THR A 200 4.62 -8.31 -21.48
CA THR A 200 3.17 -8.56 -21.66
C THR A 200 2.56 -9.46 -20.60
N GLY A 201 3.38 -10.21 -19.86
CA GLY A 201 2.94 -11.15 -18.83
C GLY A 201 3.18 -10.60 -17.42
N ASN A 202 3.69 -11.47 -16.54
CA ASN A 202 4.09 -11.08 -15.20
C ASN A 202 5.16 -9.99 -15.25
N VAL A 203 5.11 -9.09 -14.27
CA VAL A 203 6.06 -7.99 -14.12
C VAL A 203 6.85 -8.21 -12.84
N PHE A 204 8.16 -8.35 -12.98
CA PHE A 204 9.08 -8.49 -11.86
C PHE A 204 9.57 -7.09 -11.48
N VAL A 205 9.23 -6.66 -10.27
CA VAL A 205 9.63 -5.37 -9.72
C VAL A 205 10.70 -5.63 -8.68
N GLN A 206 11.95 -5.30 -9.02
CA GLN A 206 13.10 -5.52 -8.15
C GLN A 206 13.64 -4.20 -7.64
N LEU A 207 13.99 -4.16 -6.35
CA LEU A 207 14.72 -3.09 -5.71
C LEU A 207 16.11 -3.61 -5.36
N THR A 208 17.13 -2.89 -5.81
CA THR A 208 18.53 -3.26 -5.65
C THR A 208 19.30 -2.14 -4.98
N THR A 209 20.05 -2.48 -3.93
CA THR A 209 20.99 -1.59 -3.26
C THR A 209 22.39 -2.18 -3.26
N THR A 210 23.42 -1.34 -3.38
CA THR A 210 24.84 -1.76 -3.35
C THR A 210 25.40 -1.79 -1.93
N SER A 211 24.73 -1.16 -0.99
CA SER A 211 25.00 -1.14 0.45
C SER A 211 23.68 -1.12 1.23
N ALA A 212 23.75 -1.18 2.56
CA ALA A 212 22.53 -1.11 3.37
C ALA A 212 21.90 0.29 3.24
N VAL A 213 20.64 0.32 2.79
CA VAL A 213 19.83 1.55 2.67
C VAL A 213 18.65 1.43 3.62
N THR A 214 18.42 2.46 4.42
CA THR A 214 17.25 2.59 5.27
C THR A 214 16.22 3.51 4.62
N PHE A 215 14.95 3.28 4.91
CA PHE A 215 13.83 4.11 4.49
C PHE A 215 12.66 3.90 5.46
N ASP A 216 11.64 4.74 5.36
CA ASP A 216 10.51 4.70 6.28
C ASP A 216 9.69 3.41 6.15
N GLY A 217 9.26 2.89 7.30
CA GLY A 217 8.44 1.70 7.41
C GLY A 217 6.97 1.97 7.74
N PRO A 218 6.20 0.91 8.02
CA PRO A 218 4.75 0.96 8.18
C PRO A 218 4.28 1.87 9.34
N ALA A 219 5.05 2.01 10.42
CA ALA A 219 4.67 2.89 11.54
C ALA A 219 4.69 4.37 11.17
N LYS A 220 5.42 4.74 10.11
CA LYS A 220 5.42 6.07 9.51
C LYS A 220 4.43 6.19 8.34
N GLN A 221 3.56 5.18 8.17
CA GLN A 221 2.54 5.15 7.12
C GLN A 221 3.15 5.27 5.71
N SER A 222 4.31 4.63 5.54
CA SER A 222 5.09 4.58 4.30
C SER A 222 5.67 3.17 4.09
N GLY A 223 6.39 2.99 2.99
CA GLY A 223 6.97 1.72 2.55
C GLY A 223 7.40 1.84 1.10
N ILE A 224 7.21 0.78 0.32
CA ILE A 224 7.44 0.77 -1.12
C ILE A 224 6.08 0.84 -1.84
N GLN A 225 5.97 1.76 -2.79
CA GLN A 225 4.78 1.89 -3.63
C GLN A 225 5.17 1.89 -5.10
N LEU A 226 4.44 1.12 -5.91
CA LEU A 226 4.43 1.20 -7.37
C LEU A 226 3.03 1.59 -7.80
N GLU A 227 2.91 2.65 -8.58
CA GLU A 227 1.64 3.16 -9.08
C GLU A 227 1.70 3.49 -10.58
N LEU A 228 0.54 3.52 -11.22
CA LEU A 228 0.39 3.99 -12.59
C LEU A 228 0.51 5.51 -12.65
N GLY A 229 1.14 6.01 -13.71
CA GLY A 229 1.30 7.44 -13.96
C GLY A 229 2.73 7.92 -13.77
N SER A 230 2.90 9.24 -13.85
CA SER A 230 4.20 9.90 -13.87
C SER A 230 4.56 10.63 -12.57
N PHE A 231 3.79 10.41 -11.51
CA PHE A 231 3.92 11.12 -10.24
C PHE A 231 3.72 10.15 -9.06
N ALA A 232 4.53 10.31 -8.01
CA ALA A 232 4.39 9.56 -6.77
C ALA A 232 3.31 10.19 -5.89
N SER A 233 2.18 9.53 -5.73
CA SER A 233 1.13 9.99 -4.83
C SER A 233 1.45 9.68 -3.37
N ALA A 234 0.63 10.18 -2.46
CA ALA A 234 0.74 9.81 -1.06
C ALA A 234 0.57 8.28 -0.90
N PHE A 235 1.41 7.68 -0.04
CA PHE A 235 1.41 6.24 0.20
C PHE A 235 0.00 5.73 0.53
N GLU A 236 -0.42 4.70 -0.20
CA GLU A 236 -1.69 4.03 -0.01
C GLU A 236 -1.75 3.36 1.37
N ARG A 237 -2.88 3.55 2.05
CA ARG A 237 -3.14 2.97 3.36
C ARG A 237 -4.26 1.97 3.21
N LEU A 238 -3.92 0.72 3.50
CA LEU A 238 -4.87 -0.36 3.64
C LEU A 238 -4.99 -0.72 5.10
N THR A 239 -6.19 -1.06 5.51
CA THR A 239 -6.41 -1.62 6.85
C THR A 239 -5.67 -2.96 6.96
N VAL A 240 -5.29 -3.34 8.18
CA VAL A 240 -4.59 -4.62 8.41
C VAL A 240 -5.40 -5.81 7.86
N PRO A 241 -6.73 -5.91 8.05
CA PRO A 241 -7.52 -7.01 7.47
C PRO A 241 -7.44 -7.09 5.94
N GLU A 242 -7.49 -5.96 5.22
CA GLU A 242 -7.38 -5.95 3.75
C GLU A 242 -6.02 -6.46 3.28
N ARG A 243 -4.94 -6.07 3.98
CA ARG A 243 -3.58 -6.56 3.66
C ARG A 243 -3.45 -8.06 3.94
N VAL A 244 -3.98 -8.53 5.07
CA VAL A 244 -3.99 -9.95 5.42
C VAL A 244 -4.75 -10.75 4.36
N GLN A 245 -5.95 -10.30 3.97
CA GLN A 245 -6.71 -10.98 2.92
C GLN A 245 -5.95 -11.07 1.59
N GLN A 246 -5.19 -10.05 1.23
CA GLN A 246 -4.37 -10.07 0.01
C GLN A 246 -3.19 -11.03 0.11
N CYS A 247 -2.47 -11.02 1.23
CA CYS A 247 -1.34 -11.92 1.47
C CYS A 247 -1.81 -13.38 1.56
N GLN A 248 -2.97 -13.62 2.17
CA GLN A 248 -3.59 -14.95 2.30
C GLN A 248 -3.97 -15.60 0.97
N ARG A 249 -4.07 -14.82 -0.12
CA ARG A 249 -4.20 -15.40 -1.47
C ARG A 249 -2.94 -16.17 -1.88
N TYR A 250 -1.78 -15.78 -1.37
CA TYR A 250 -0.48 -16.36 -1.74
C TYR A 250 0.07 -17.29 -0.69
N TYR A 251 -0.17 -17.03 0.59
CA TYR A 251 0.33 -17.87 1.67
C TYR A 251 -0.66 -17.91 2.84
N TRP A 252 -0.99 -19.09 3.32
CA TRP A 252 -1.82 -19.26 4.50
C TRP A 252 -1.24 -20.31 5.44
N LYS A 253 -1.49 -20.16 6.73
CA LYS A 253 -1.11 -21.13 7.76
C LYS A 253 -2.25 -21.31 8.75
N SER A 254 -2.34 -22.51 9.29
CA SER A 254 -3.27 -22.85 10.39
C SER A 254 -2.76 -22.38 11.76
N PHE A 255 -1.46 -22.09 11.90
CA PHE A 255 -0.88 -21.57 13.13
C PHE A 255 -1.39 -20.15 13.42
N LEU A 256 -1.33 -19.73 14.68
CA LEU A 256 -1.48 -18.33 15.05
C LEU A 256 -0.47 -17.43 14.32
N GLU A 257 -0.85 -16.18 14.06
CA GLU A 257 -0.05 -15.25 13.26
C GLU A 257 1.38 -15.08 13.82
N SER A 258 1.54 -15.06 15.14
CA SER A 258 2.84 -14.92 15.83
C SER A 258 3.68 -16.20 15.91
N VAL A 259 3.15 -17.35 15.51
CA VAL A 259 3.83 -18.65 15.66
C VAL A 259 4.49 -19.04 14.34
N VAL A 260 5.80 -19.27 14.38
CA VAL A 260 6.57 -19.81 13.25
C VAL A 260 6.06 -21.23 12.94
N PRO A 261 5.70 -21.55 11.69
CA PRO A 261 5.35 -22.92 11.31
C PRO A 261 6.52 -23.89 11.53
N ALA A 262 6.33 -24.86 12.42
CA ALA A 262 7.33 -25.89 12.70
C ALA A 262 6.69 -27.14 13.31
N ASN A 263 7.37 -28.28 13.17
CA ASN A 263 7.07 -29.48 13.92
C ASN A 263 7.42 -29.30 15.39
N GLY A 264 6.66 -29.92 16.29
CA GLY A 264 6.88 -29.82 17.72
C GLY A 264 6.80 -28.39 18.25
N SER A 265 5.99 -27.53 17.63
CA SER A 265 5.80 -26.13 18.06
C SER A 265 5.18 -26.02 19.46
N GLY A 266 4.61 -27.11 19.99
CA GLY A 266 3.94 -27.16 21.28
C GLY A 266 2.56 -26.49 21.29
N SER A 267 2.15 -25.89 20.18
CA SER A 267 0.87 -25.19 20.05
C SER A 267 -0.16 -26.08 19.35
N LEU A 268 -1.28 -26.34 20.02
CA LEU A 268 -2.47 -26.95 19.41
C LEU A 268 -3.46 -25.88 18.90
N THR A 269 -3.24 -24.61 19.24
CA THR A 269 -4.16 -23.53 18.85
C THR A 269 -4.10 -23.28 17.36
N GLY A 270 -5.26 -23.35 16.71
CA GLY A 270 -5.40 -23.25 15.26
C GLY A 270 -5.12 -24.56 14.52
N ALA A 271 -4.71 -25.63 15.23
CA ALA A 271 -4.52 -26.93 14.62
C ALA A 271 -5.84 -27.44 14.02
N ILE A 272 -5.72 -28.01 12.83
CA ILE A 272 -6.82 -28.69 12.18
C ILE A 272 -7.04 -29.98 12.96
N SER A 273 -8.26 -30.20 13.43
CA SER A 273 -8.57 -31.33 14.30
C SER A 273 -9.91 -31.97 14.00
N TYR A 274 -10.02 -33.25 14.35
CA TYR A 274 -11.28 -33.98 14.38
C TYR A 274 -11.28 -34.98 15.54
N ILE A 275 -12.47 -35.43 15.93
CA ILE A 275 -12.66 -36.47 16.94
C ILE A 275 -13.02 -37.77 16.22
N ILE A 276 -12.38 -38.86 16.62
CA ILE A 276 -12.70 -40.20 16.10
C ILE A 276 -14.07 -40.62 16.64
N THR A 277 -14.96 -40.99 15.73
CA THR A 277 -16.27 -41.55 16.08
C THR A 277 -16.20 -43.08 16.17
N THR A 278 -17.15 -43.70 16.86
CA THR A 278 -17.17 -45.15 17.10
C THR A 278 -17.10 -45.99 15.82
N GLY A 279 -17.66 -45.50 14.70
CA GLY A 279 -17.60 -46.18 13.40
C GLY A 279 -16.31 -45.97 12.60
N SER A 280 -15.37 -45.17 13.11
CA SER A 280 -14.09 -44.84 12.48
C SER A 280 -12.87 -45.16 13.37
N ALA A 281 -13.06 -46.00 14.39
CA ALA A 281 -11.99 -46.44 15.28
C ALA A 281 -11.11 -47.51 14.60
N GLY A 282 -9.82 -47.46 14.88
CA GLY A 282 -8.82 -48.37 14.32
C GLY A 282 -8.19 -47.89 13.01
N ALA A 283 -7.52 -48.82 12.33
CA ALA A 283 -6.79 -48.52 11.10
C ALA A 283 -7.76 -48.25 9.94
N GLY A 284 -7.60 -47.10 9.29
CA GLY A 284 -8.50 -46.66 8.21
C GLY A 284 -8.11 -45.30 7.65
N PHE A 285 -8.97 -44.75 6.79
CA PHE A 285 -8.81 -43.40 6.27
C PHE A 285 -9.91 -42.50 6.82
N ASN A 286 -9.52 -41.47 7.55
CA ASN A 286 -10.39 -40.36 7.88
C ASN A 286 -9.95 -39.11 7.15
N GLY A 287 -10.88 -38.19 6.89
CA GLY A 287 -10.51 -36.93 6.28
C GLY A 287 -11.50 -35.84 6.60
N LEU A 288 -11.03 -34.60 6.48
CA LEU A 288 -11.87 -33.42 6.57
C LEU A 288 -11.49 -32.40 5.51
N ARG A 289 -12.49 -31.62 5.10
CA ARG A 289 -12.29 -30.50 4.19
C ARG A 289 -11.99 -29.25 4.99
N VAL A 290 -10.89 -28.59 4.65
CA VAL A 290 -10.45 -27.31 5.21
C VAL A 290 -10.65 -26.22 4.16
N PRO A 291 -11.59 -25.29 4.36
CA PRO A 291 -11.71 -24.12 3.51
C PRO A 291 -10.57 -23.14 3.79
N PHE A 292 -10.07 -22.48 2.75
CA PHE A 292 -9.15 -21.36 2.92
C PHE A 292 -9.93 -20.09 3.28
N PRO A 293 -9.40 -19.19 4.12
CA PRO A 293 -10.10 -17.97 4.52
C PRO A 293 -10.37 -17.03 3.34
N VAL A 294 -9.52 -17.08 2.31
CA VAL A 294 -9.70 -16.43 1.02
C VAL A 294 -9.40 -17.43 -0.07
N LYS A 295 -10.01 -17.25 -1.25
CA LYS A 295 -9.62 -18.03 -2.43
C LYS A 295 -8.15 -17.72 -2.75
N MET A 296 -7.33 -18.77 -2.72
CA MET A 296 -5.92 -18.69 -3.05
C MET A 296 -5.71 -18.33 -4.53
N ARG A 297 -4.50 -17.89 -4.83
CA ARG A 297 -4.10 -17.42 -6.16
C ARG A 297 -4.02 -18.56 -7.17
N ALA A 298 -3.55 -19.72 -6.74
CA ALA A 298 -3.53 -20.98 -7.47
C ALA A 298 -3.75 -22.13 -6.47
N ALA A 299 -3.93 -23.36 -6.97
CA ALA A 299 -3.91 -24.53 -6.10
C ALA A 299 -2.57 -24.56 -5.33
N PRO A 300 -2.58 -24.46 -3.99
CA PRO A 300 -1.35 -24.26 -3.21
C PRO A 300 -0.56 -25.56 -3.05
N SER A 301 0.73 -25.45 -2.78
CA SER A 301 1.53 -26.52 -2.19
C SER A 301 1.28 -26.60 -0.69
N ILE A 302 1.08 -27.80 -0.16
CA ILE A 302 0.73 -28.02 1.25
C ILE A 302 1.91 -28.65 2.00
N THR A 303 2.22 -28.10 3.16
CA THR A 303 3.17 -28.71 4.12
C THR A 303 2.45 -28.96 5.42
N PHE A 304 2.53 -30.19 5.94
CA PHE A 304 1.94 -30.58 7.21
C PHE A 304 2.98 -30.54 8.34
N PHE A 305 2.49 -30.24 9.54
CA PHE A 305 3.30 -30.16 10.73
C PHE A 305 2.63 -30.87 11.89
N ASN A 306 3.36 -31.74 12.57
CA ASN A 306 2.90 -32.32 13.81
C ASN A 306 3.11 -31.30 14.95
N PRO A 307 2.04 -30.89 15.66
CA PRO A 307 2.15 -29.83 16.68
C PRO A 307 2.98 -30.25 17.90
N LEU A 308 3.06 -31.55 18.23
CA LEU A 308 3.70 -32.06 19.45
C LEU A 308 4.90 -33.00 19.21
N GLY A 309 5.09 -33.45 17.97
CA GLY A 309 6.17 -34.36 17.57
C GLY A 309 6.99 -33.82 16.40
N PHE A 310 8.12 -34.49 16.12
CA PHE A 310 9.06 -34.10 15.05
C PHE A 310 8.83 -34.88 13.75
N SER A 311 7.58 -34.97 13.29
CA SER A 311 7.20 -35.68 12.05
C SER A 311 6.14 -34.89 11.27
N VAL A 312 5.79 -35.35 10.06
CA VAL A 312 4.66 -34.79 9.27
C VAL A 312 3.33 -35.51 9.54
N ASN A 313 3.33 -36.44 10.50
CA ASN A 313 2.15 -37.23 10.83
C ASN A 313 1.16 -36.41 11.67
N TRP A 314 -0.10 -36.79 11.62
CA TRP A 314 -1.09 -36.38 12.60
C TRP A 314 -0.64 -36.78 14.01
N ILE A 315 -1.04 -36.01 15.02
CA ILE A 315 -0.88 -36.39 16.43
C ILE A 315 -2.22 -36.85 17.00
N ASN A 316 -2.19 -37.95 17.75
CA ASN A 316 -3.25 -38.31 18.67
C ASN A 316 -2.95 -37.69 20.04
N ILE A 317 -3.69 -36.64 20.42
CA ILE A 317 -3.37 -35.89 21.65
C ILE A 317 -3.75 -36.65 22.93
N ASN A 318 -4.68 -37.61 22.85
CA ASN A 318 -5.07 -38.43 24.00
C ASN A 318 -3.99 -39.43 24.38
N LEU A 319 -3.24 -39.92 23.40
CA LEU A 319 -2.14 -40.87 23.60
C LEU A 319 -0.77 -40.19 23.64
N ASN A 320 -0.70 -38.91 23.29
CA ASN A 320 0.55 -38.18 23.04
C ASN A 320 1.48 -38.96 22.10
N ALA A 321 0.91 -39.50 21.02
CA ALA A 321 1.58 -40.36 20.06
C ALA A 321 1.19 -39.98 18.64
N ASN A 322 2.03 -40.31 17.67
CA ASN A 322 1.66 -40.14 16.27
C ASN A 322 0.44 -40.99 15.93
N SER A 323 -0.46 -40.41 15.16
CA SER A 323 -1.43 -41.12 14.35
C SER A 323 -0.81 -41.36 12.95
N GLY A 324 -1.63 -41.38 11.91
CA GLY A 324 -1.21 -41.62 10.53
C GLY A 324 -0.48 -40.47 9.86
N THR A 325 0.05 -40.75 8.68
CA THR A 325 0.65 -39.73 7.81
C THR A 325 -0.42 -38.77 7.27
N ALA A 326 -0.15 -37.47 7.37
CA ALA A 326 -1.00 -36.45 6.79
C ALA A 326 -0.78 -36.37 5.28
N SER A 327 -1.85 -36.36 4.51
CA SER A 327 -1.80 -36.29 3.05
C SER A 327 -2.95 -35.47 2.46
N VAL A 328 -2.74 -34.98 1.24
CA VAL A 328 -3.77 -34.35 0.43
C VAL A 328 -4.56 -35.46 -0.27
N GLY A 329 -5.89 -35.44 -0.17
CA GLY A 329 -6.74 -36.39 -0.90
C GLY A 329 -6.60 -36.24 -2.42
N THR A 330 -6.81 -37.33 -3.18
CA THR A 330 -6.57 -37.44 -4.63
C THR A 330 -7.33 -36.44 -5.51
N THR A 331 -8.49 -35.93 -5.06
CA THR A 331 -9.24 -34.82 -5.69
C THR A 331 -9.44 -33.65 -4.72
N GLY A 332 -8.53 -33.55 -3.75
CA GLY A 332 -8.74 -32.79 -2.53
C GLY A 332 -8.45 -31.31 -2.62
N ILE A 333 -7.61 -30.86 -3.56
CA ILE A 333 -7.06 -29.50 -3.53
C ILE A 333 -7.60 -28.61 -4.65
N SER A 334 -7.91 -27.37 -4.27
CA SER A 334 -8.37 -26.30 -5.14
C SER A 334 -7.88 -24.97 -4.57
N GLU A 335 -8.18 -23.85 -5.22
CA GLU A 335 -7.89 -22.53 -4.67
C GLU A 335 -8.78 -22.19 -3.47
N GLY A 336 -9.92 -22.85 -3.28
CA GLY A 336 -10.88 -22.53 -2.21
C GLY A 336 -10.82 -23.44 -0.99
N SER A 337 -10.33 -24.67 -1.16
CA SER A 337 -10.28 -25.65 -0.07
C SER A 337 -9.34 -26.82 -0.37
N LEU A 338 -9.04 -27.57 0.68
CA LEU A 338 -8.27 -28.80 0.68
C LEU A 338 -9.03 -29.92 1.42
N LEU A 339 -9.10 -31.14 0.87
CA LEU A 339 -9.39 -32.36 1.63
C LEU A 339 -8.08 -32.93 2.18
N ILE A 340 -7.96 -32.97 3.51
CA ILE A 340 -6.83 -33.59 4.20
C ILE A 340 -7.26 -34.96 4.68
N VAL A 341 -6.36 -35.93 4.55
CA VAL A 341 -6.59 -37.32 4.94
C VAL A 341 -5.57 -37.73 6.01
N ASN A 342 -6.06 -38.51 6.97
CA ASN A 342 -5.28 -39.23 7.96
C ASN A 342 -5.40 -40.74 7.69
N GLN A 343 -4.28 -41.42 7.49
CA GLN A 343 -4.21 -42.88 7.47
C GLN A 343 -4.09 -43.41 8.91
N GLN A 344 -5.21 -43.41 9.64
CA GLN A 344 -5.29 -43.74 11.05
C GLN A 344 -4.58 -45.06 11.39
N LEU A 345 -3.99 -45.10 12.58
CA LEU A 345 -3.36 -46.29 13.13
C LEU A 345 -4.37 -47.11 13.94
N SER A 346 -4.10 -48.39 14.15
CA SER A 346 -4.98 -49.26 14.97
C SER A 346 -5.14 -48.77 16.42
N SER A 347 -4.18 -48.00 16.94
CA SER A 347 -4.24 -47.38 18.27
C SER A 347 -5.21 -46.20 18.36
N ASP A 348 -5.70 -45.70 17.23
CA ASP A 348 -6.60 -44.56 17.17
C ASP A 348 -8.04 -45.01 17.47
N GLN A 349 -8.55 -44.69 18.66
CA GLN A 349 -9.85 -45.16 19.16
C GLN A 349 -10.83 -44.00 19.34
N ALA A 350 -12.13 -44.30 19.37
CA ALA A 350 -13.12 -43.30 19.77
C ALA A 350 -13.07 -43.09 21.30
N PRO A 351 -13.14 -41.86 21.82
CA PRO A 351 -13.26 -40.57 21.14
C PRO A 351 -11.95 -39.77 21.13
N HIS A 352 -10.85 -40.34 20.63
CA HIS A 352 -9.56 -39.63 20.58
C HIS A 352 -9.64 -38.44 19.62
N THR A 353 -8.93 -37.37 19.98
CA THR A 353 -8.77 -36.15 19.19
C THR A 353 -7.47 -36.23 18.40
N ILE A 354 -7.58 -36.01 17.09
CA ILE A 354 -6.46 -36.05 16.16
C ILE A 354 -6.21 -34.65 15.63
N CYS A 355 -4.95 -34.19 15.65
CA CYS A 355 -4.57 -32.83 15.27
C CYS A 355 -3.41 -32.81 14.26
N VAL A 356 -3.40 -31.81 13.38
CA VAL A 356 -2.25 -31.47 12.52
C VAL A 356 -2.28 -29.97 12.21
N HIS A 357 -1.11 -29.38 12.00
CA HIS A 357 -1.01 -28.06 11.41
C HIS A 357 -0.64 -28.17 9.93
N MET A 358 -0.94 -27.11 9.18
CA MET A 358 -0.46 -26.97 7.81
C MET A 358 -0.15 -25.53 7.44
N THR A 359 0.63 -25.40 6.36
CA THR A 359 0.78 -24.21 5.54
C THR A 359 0.35 -24.51 4.11
N ALA A 360 -0.23 -23.52 3.44
CA ALA A 360 -0.60 -23.55 2.04
C ALA A 360 0.13 -22.43 1.31
N ASP A 361 0.90 -22.78 0.28
CA ASP A 361 1.77 -21.85 -0.45
C ASP A 361 1.42 -21.83 -1.95
N ALA A 362 0.92 -20.68 -2.42
CA ALA A 362 0.59 -20.41 -3.82
C ALA A 362 1.46 -19.28 -4.41
N ARG A 363 2.57 -18.94 -3.76
CA ARG A 363 3.53 -17.92 -4.20
C ARG A 363 4.21 -18.30 -5.52
N LEU A 364 4.78 -17.30 -6.20
CA LEU A 364 5.40 -17.39 -7.53
C LEU A 364 6.91 -17.57 -7.49
#